data_AF-A0A1Q8AUJ8-F1
#
_entry.id   AF-A0A1Q8AUJ8-F1
#
_cell.length_a   1.000
_cell.length_b   1.000
_cell.length_c   1.000
_cell.angle_alpha   90.00
_cell.angle_beta   90.00
_cell.angle_gamma   90.00
#
_symmetry.space_group_name_H-M   'P 1'
#
loop_
_entity.id
_entity.type
_entity.pdbx_description
1 polymer ?
#
loop_
_entity_poly.entity_id
_entity_poly.type
_entity_poly.pdbx_seq_one_letter_code
_entity_poly.pdbx_strand_id
1 'polypeptide(L)'
;SSRLRAQSSSPTDVTLGPPFAVVSIKASAPDDAKSYPWAIGPNGRFAVKNVRLRNVILYAYQVNIGHLWGGSDASSWTSDKFDIEAQADGNPSGEQIRAMVRRLLADRFNLIVHAETRELPIYALVLVRSDGTLGPQLRLSECTGKATAPPPGPFDPSHPPPVMCGGAQSRPGSLAARWLTMTEVADHALSPIMGRPVRDRTGLTGHYDLHAEWTADSRPPGPQAFGVGPATFTALEEQLGLRLVSDTGPVEGLVIDRAEKPAQN
;
A
#
# COMPACT_ATOMS: atom_id res chain seq x y z
N SER A 1 -23.19 34.54 23.21
CA SER A 1 -22.58 33.21 23.14
C SER A 1 -22.91 32.56 21.81
N SER A 2 -22.10 32.83 20.79
CA SER A 2 -22.32 32.35 19.42
C SER A 2 -21.15 31.43 19.05
N ARG A 3 -21.37 30.11 19.13
CA ARG A 3 -20.42 29.13 18.59
C ARG A 3 -20.93 28.65 17.24
N LEU A 4 -20.43 29.28 16.18
CA LEU A 4 -20.37 28.69 14.85
C LEU A 4 -19.47 27.45 14.93
N ARG A 5 -20.09 26.26 14.92
CA ARG A 5 -19.36 25.01 14.69
C ARG A 5 -19.12 24.93 13.19
N ALA A 6 -17.87 25.06 12.80
CA ALA A 6 -17.39 24.76 11.46
C ALA A 6 -17.90 23.37 11.05
N GLN A 7 -18.52 23.30 9.87
CA GLN A 7 -18.74 22.05 9.16
C GLN A 7 -17.36 21.48 8.83
N SER A 8 -16.89 20.51 9.62
CA SER A 8 -15.82 19.62 9.19
C SER A 8 -16.42 18.71 8.13
N SER A 9 -16.14 19.01 6.86
CA SER A 9 -16.39 18.13 5.73
C SER A 9 -15.66 16.80 5.96
N SER A 10 -16.41 15.72 6.18
CA SER A 10 -15.88 14.35 6.13
C SER A 10 -15.47 14.03 4.68
N PRO A 11 -14.22 13.68 4.38
CA PRO A 11 -13.83 13.31 3.04
C PRO A 11 -13.79 11.78 2.91
N THR A 12 -14.90 11.13 2.57
CA THR A 12 -14.83 9.79 1.95
C THR A 12 -16.11 9.47 1.18
N ASP A 13 -16.43 10.30 0.19
CA ASP A 13 -17.36 9.89 -0.87
C ASP A 13 -16.59 8.87 -1.74
N VAL A 14 -16.87 7.58 -1.57
CA VAL A 14 -16.26 6.51 -2.38
C VAL A 14 -16.67 6.77 -3.83
N THR A 15 -15.82 7.46 -4.58
CA THR A 15 -16.14 7.83 -5.96
C THR A 15 -16.16 6.56 -6.80
N LEU A 16 -17.36 6.17 -7.22
CA LEU A 16 -17.57 5.13 -8.21
C LEU A 16 -17.25 5.68 -9.60
N GLY A 17 -16.45 4.95 -10.36
CA GLY A 17 -16.17 5.28 -11.76
C GLY A 17 -17.32 4.90 -12.68
N PRO A 18 -17.21 5.21 -13.99
CA PRO A 18 -18.10 4.66 -15.00
C PRO A 18 -18.02 3.12 -15.04
N PRO A 19 -19.05 2.43 -15.55
CA PRO A 19 -18.98 0.99 -15.75
C PRO A 19 -17.95 0.62 -16.84
N PHE A 20 -17.42 -0.60 -16.79
CA PHE A 20 -16.70 -1.18 -17.92
C PHE A 20 -17.66 -1.49 -19.07
N ALA A 21 -17.20 -1.33 -20.31
CA ALA A 21 -17.97 -1.62 -21.51
C ALA A 21 -18.26 -3.12 -21.66
N VAL A 22 -17.29 -3.96 -21.30
CA VAL A 22 -17.43 -5.43 -21.29
C VAL A 22 -16.96 -5.96 -19.94
N VAL A 23 -17.73 -6.88 -19.36
CA VAL A 23 -17.38 -7.56 -18.10
C VAL A 23 -17.77 -9.04 -18.20
N SER A 24 -16.81 -9.91 -17.92
CA SER A 24 -16.99 -11.33 -17.70
C SER A 24 -16.46 -11.67 -16.31
N ILE A 25 -17.27 -12.36 -15.51
CA ILE A 25 -16.91 -12.83 -14.17
C ILE A 25 -17.25 -14.31 -14.10
N LYS A 26 -16.27 -15.13 -13.75
CA LYS A 26 -16.42 -16.58 -13.59
C LYS A 26 -15.78 -17.02 -12.28
N ALA A 27 -16.34 -18.03 -11.64
CA ALA A 27 -15.63 -18.72 -10.57
C ALA A 27 -14.38 -19.39 -11.14
N SER A 28 -13.23 -19.24 -10.49
CA SER A 28 -12.00 -19.92 -10.90
C SER A 28 -12.08 -21.42 -10.58
N ALA A 29 -11.29 -22.21 -11.30
CA ALA A 29 -11.18 -23.64 -11.03
C ALA A 29 -10.66 -23.88 -9.58
N PRO A 30 -11.31 -24.75 -8.78
CA PRO A 30 -10.97 -24.93 -7.37
C PRO A 30 -9.55 -25.46 -7.14
N ASP A 31 -9.05 -26.27 -8.07
CA ASP A 31 -7.73 -26.94 -7.98
C ASP A 31 -6.60 -26.16 -8.65
N ASP A 32 -6.86 -24.96 -9.19
CA ASP A 32 -5.80 -24.14 -9.77
C ASP A 32 -4.96 -23.52 -8.63
N ALA A 33 -3.76 -24.07 -8.44
CA ALA A 33 -2.76 -23.55 -7.50
C ALA A 33 -1.84 -22.49 -8.13
N LYS A 34 -1.97 -22.20 -9.43
CA LYS A 34 -1.09 -21.26 -10.12
C LYS A 34 -1.45 -19.82 -9.77
N SER A 35 -0.43 -18.98 -9.69
CA SER A 35 -0.59 -17.52 -9.62
C SER A 35 -0.40 -16.93 -11.01
N TYR A 36 -1.26 -15.99 -11.40
CA TYR A 36 -1.18 -15.31 -12.69
C TYR A 36 -0.90 -13.83 -12.47
N PRO A 37 -0.04 -13.20 -13.30
CA PRO A 37 0.14 -11.76 -13.25
C PRO A 37 -1.17 -11.07 -13.63
N TRP A 38 -1.49 -9.97 -12.94
CA TRP A 38 -2.64 -9.16 -13.26
C TRP A 38 -2.37 -8.39 -14.56
N ALA A 39 -3.30 -8.44 -15.51
CA ALA A 39 -3.20 -7.70 -16.74
C ALA A 39 -4.03 -6.41 -16.60
N ILE A 40 -3.37 -5.36 -16.12
CA ILE A 40 -3.92 -4.00 -16.00
C ILE A 40 -3.13 -3.10 -16.94
N GLY A 41 -3.77 -2.54 -17.95
CA GLY A 41 -3.08 -1.87 -19.05
C GLY A 41 -3.63 -0.49 -19.40
N PRO A 42 -2.82 0.36 -20.03
CA PRO A 42 -3.24 1.68 -20.51
C PRO A 42 -4.34 1.61 -21.58
N ASN A 43 -4.64 0.43 -22.11
CA ASN A 43 -5.74 0.16 -23.03
C ASN A 43 -7.08 -0.10 -22.31
N GLY A 44 -7.20 0.20 -21.01
CA GLY A 44 -8.42 0.00 -20.25
C GLY A 44 -8.74 -1.45 -19.89
N ARG A 45 -7.80 -2.38 -20.12
CA ARG A 45 -7.98 -3.79 -19.74
C ARG A 45 -7.75 -3.96 -18.24
N PHE A 46 -8.67 -4.67 -17.59
CA PHE A 46 -8.52 -5.22 -16.25
C PHE A 46 -8.81 -6.72 -16.31
N ALA A 47 -7.77 -7.56 -16.24
CA ALA A 47 -7.93 -9.00 -16.21
C ALA A 47 -7.15 -9.64 -15.07
N VAL A 48 -7.87 -10.38 -14.23
CA VAL A 48 -7.32 -11.15 -13.10
C VAL A 48 -7.83 -12.58 -13.18
N LYS A 49 -6.96 -13.55 -12.88
CA LYS A 49 -7.28 -14.96 -12.94
C LYS A 49 -6.88 -15.64 -11.64
N ASN A 50 -7.75 -16.51 -11.13
CA ASN A 50 -7.51 -17.26 -9.90
C ASN A 50 -7.28 -16.35 -8.67
N VAL A 51 -7.98 -15.22 -8.59
CA VAL A 51 -7.77 -14.19 -7.56
C VAL A 51 -8.93 -14.16 -6.57
N ARG A 52 -8.61 -14.15 -5.27
CA ARG A 52 -9.60 -13.97 -4.21
C ARG A 52 -10.26 -12.60 -4.32
N LEU A 53 -11.58 -12.53 -4.17
CA LEU A 53 -12.29 -11.25 -4.21
C LEU A 53 -11.75 -10.23 -3.20
N ARG A 54 -11.30 -10.70 -2.03
CA ARG A 54 -10.60 -9.86 -1.05
C ARG A 54 -9.44 -9.07 -1.66
N ASN A 55 -8.63 -9.69 -2.52
CA ASN A 55 -7.48 -9.03 -3.14
C ASN A 55 -7.90 -7.97 -4.17
N VAL A 56 -9.02 -8.19 -4.87
CA VAL A 56 -9.61 -7.21 -5.80
C VAL A 56 -10.11 -5.98 -5.04
N ILE A 57 -10.72 -6.18 -3.87
CA ILE A 57 -11.15 -5.08 -2.97
C ILE A 57 -9.93 -4.29 -2.48
N LEU A 58 -8.89 -4.96 -1.98
CA LEU A 58 -7.66 -4.30 -1.53
C LEU A 58 -7.03 -3.44 -2.63
N TYR A 59 -7.01 -3.94 -3.88
CA TYR A 59 -6.54 -3.16 -5.04
C TYR A 59 -7.43 -1.94 -5.33
N ALA A 60 -8.75 -2.12 -5.36
CA ALA A 60 -9.70 -1.08 -5.76
C ALA A 60 -9.77 0.09 -4.76
N TYR A 61 -9.58 -0.20 -3.48
CA TYR A 61 -9.62 0.77 -2.38
C TYR A 61 -8.24 1.19 -1.87
N GLN A 62 -7.17 0.57 -2.36
CA GLN A 62 -5.78 0.83 -1.94
C GLN A 62 -5.56 0.64 -0.43
N VAL A 63 -6.21 -0.37 0.14
CA VAL A 63 -6.14 -0.70 1.57
C VAL A 63 -5.18 -1.87 1.77
N ASN A 64 -4.46 -1.88 2.89
CA ASN A 64 -3.62 -3.02 3.29
C ASN A 64 -4.50 -4.18 3.80
N ILE A 65 -4.08 -5.43 3.58
CA ILE A 65 -4.82 -6.62 4.04
C ILE A 65 -5.13 -6.62 5.54
N GLY A 66 -4.27 -6.03 6.38
CA GLY A 66 -4.49 -5.91 7.83
C GLY A 66 -5.53 -4.86 8.24
N HIS A 67 -5.91 -3.96 7.33
CA HIS A 67 -6.87 -2.87 7.58
C HIS A 67 -8.17 -3.05 6.79
N LEU A 68 -8.39 -4.24 6.23
CA LEU A 68 -9.68 -4.63 5.68
C LEU A 68 -10.40 -5.50 6.72
N TRP A 69 -11.44 -4.94 7.33
CA TRP A 69 -12.21 -5.56 8.40
C TRP A 69 -13.61 -5.96 7.92
N GLY A 70 -14.35 -6.67 8.77
CA GLY A 70 -15.67 -7.18 8.42
C GLY A 70 -15.62 -8.39 7.49
N GLY A 71 -16.80 -8.91 7.14
CA GLY A 71 -16.96 -10.11 6.30
C GLY A 71 -16.44 -11.42 6.91
N SER A 72 -16.18 -11.48 8.23
CA SER A 72 -15.50 -12.61 8.91
C SER A 72 -16.41 -13.66 9.54
N ASP A 73 -17.73 -13.58 9.41
CA ASP A 73 -18.59 -14.56 10.09
C ASP A 73 -18.91 -15.75 9.15
N ALA A 74 -17.98 -16.71 9.14
CA ALA A 74 -18.16 -18.14 8.85
C ALA A 74 -18.83 -18.57 7.51
N SER A 75 -19.13 -17.65 6.59
CA SER A 75 -19.82 -17.91 5.32
C SER A 75 -19.22 -17.16 4.12
N SER A 76 -18.00 -16.60 4.28
CA SER A 76 -17.46 -15.55 3.42
C SER A 76 -16.98 -16.04 2.04
N TRP A 77 -17.69 -15.68 0.99
CA TRP A 77 -17.26 -15.73 -0.42
C TRP A 77 -16.00 -14.87 -0.70
N THR A 78 -15.45 -14.14 0.27
CA THR A 78 -14.19 -13.39 0.12
C THR A 78 -12.96 -14.28 -0.10
N SER A 79 -13.06 -15.57 0.26
CA SER A 79 -12.07 -16.60 -0.07
C SER A 79 -12.23 -17.17 -1.47
N ASP A 80 -13.39 -16.97 -2.10
CA ASP A 80 -13.67 -17.48 -3.43
C ASP A 80 -12.78 -16.78 -4.44
N LYS A 81 -12.30 -17.58 -5.38
CA LYS A 81 -11.43 -17.13 -6.46
C LYS A 81 -12.26 -16.87 -7.69
N PHE A 82 -11.99 -15.75 -8.35
CA PHE A 82 -12.68 -15.35 -9.56
C PHE A 82 -11.69 -15.08 -10.68
N ASP A 83 -12.14 -15.38 -11.89
CA ASP A 83 -11.58 -14.91 -13.13
C ASP A 83 -12.44 -13.72 -13.57
N ILE A 84 -11.86 -12.53 -13.54
CA ILE A 84 -12.54 -11.29 -13.92
C ILE A 84 -11.82 -10.74 -15.13
N GLU A 85 -12.54 -10.57 -16.22
CA GLU A 85 -12.08 -9.88 -17.42
C GLU A 85 -13.01 -8.70 -17.68
N ALA A 86 -12.43 -7.50 -17.68
CA ALA A 86 -13.16 -6.28 -17.93
C ALA A 86 -12.39 -5.38 -18.90
N GLN A 87 -13.13 -4.69 -19.76
CA GLN A 87 -12.60 -3.79 -20.78
C GLN A 87 -13.30 -2.44 -20.67
N ALA A 88 -12.50 -1.38 -20.48
CA ALA A 88 -12.99 -0.01 -20.48
C ALA A 88 -12.98 0.57 -21.89
N ASP A 89 -13.77 1.62 -22.09
CA ASP A 89 -13.63 2.47 -23.26
C ASP A 89 -12.43 3.41 -23.08
N GLY A 90 -11.65 3.56 -24.14
CA GLY A 90 -10.47 4.43 -24.16
C GLY A 90 -9.33 3.95 -23.26
N ASN A 91 -8.53 4.90 -22.77
CA ASN A 91 -7.28 4.66 -22.05
C ASN A 91 -7.31 5.28 -20.65
N PRO A 92 -8.12 4.75 -19.71
CA PRO A 92 -8.23 5.30 -18.37
C PRO A 92 -6.90 5.19 -17.59
N SER A 93 -6.65 6.16 -16.72
CA SER A 93 -5.57 6.11 -15.74
C SER A 93 -5.76 4.96 -14.76
N GLY A 94 -4.71 4.55 -14.06
CA GLY A 94 -4.81 3.49 -13.04
C GLY A 94 -5.81 3.82 -11.93
N GLU A 95 -5.96 5.10 -11.57
CA GLU A 95 -6.96 5.55 -10.59
C GLU A 95 -8.39 5.43 -11.14
N GLN A 96 -8.57 5.81 -12.42
CA GLN A 96 -9.85 5.64 -13.10
C GLN A 96 -10.22 4.15 -13.18
N ILE A 97 -9.29 3.27 -13.54
CA ILE A 97 -9.53 1.81 -13.53
C ILE A 97 -9.95 1.35 -12.12
N ARG A 98 -9.28 1.80 -11.05
CA ARG A 98 -9.69 1.47 -9.67
C ARG A 98 -11.11 1.93 -9.36
N ALA A 99 -11.50 3.13 -9.79
CA ALA A 99 -12.87 3.64 -9.64
C ALA A 99 -13.90 2.78 -10.40
N MET A 100 -13.58 2.35 -11.62
CA MET A 100 -14.42 1.43 -12.40
C MET A 100 -14.52 0.05 -11.74
N VAL A 101 -13.43 -0.45 -11.13
CA VAL A 101 -13.44 -1.70 -10.36
C VAL A 101 -14.32 -1.56 -9.11
N ARG A 102 -14.27 -0.43 -8.39
CA ARG A 102 -15.20 -0.18 -7.27
C ARG A 102 -16.66 -0.25 -7.73
N ARG A 103 -16.98 0.32 -8.89
CA ARG A 103 -18.31 0.23 -9.50
C ARG A 103 -18.69 -1.21 -9.86
N LEU A 104 -17.79 -1.96 -10.48
CA LEU A 104 -18.00 -3.39 -10.79
C LEU A 104 -18.28 -4.20 -9.52
N LEU A 105 -17.52 -3.96 -8.44
CA LEU A 105 -17.72 -4.64 -7.17
C LEU A 105 -19.08 -4.31 -6.54
N ALA A 106 -19.48 -3.04 -6.57
CA ALA A 106 -20.79 -2.60 -6.10
C ALA A 106 -21.92 -3.25 -6.92
N ASP A 107 -21.87 -3.19 -8.25
CA ASP A 107 -22.95 -3.66 -9.12
C ASP A 107 -23.04 -5.18 -9.20
N ARG A 108 -21.89 -5.89 -9.25
CA ARG A 108 -21.87 -7.33 -9.54
C ARG A 108 -21.76 -8.18 -8.30
N PHE A 109 -21.16 -7.66 -7.23
CA PHE A 109 -21.00 -8.38 -5.97
C PHE A 109 -21.81 -7.75 -4.85
N ASN A 110 -22.67 -6.75 -5.13
CA ASN A 110 -23.44 -6.03 -4.11
C ASN A 110 -22.56 -5.55 -2.95
N LEU A 111 -21.33 -5.10 -3.25
CA LEU A 111 -20.35 -4.69 -2.25
C LEU A 111 -20.77 -3.39 -1.58
N ILE A 112 -20.94 -3.44 -0.26
CA ILE A 112 -21.16 -2.30 0.61
C ILE A 112 -19.99 -2.25 1.60
N VAL A 113 -19.37 -1.08 1.68
CA VAL A 113 -18.22 -0.81 2.55
C VAL A 113 -18.34 0.58 3.18
N HIS A 114 -17.69 0.77 4.32
CA HIS A 114 -17.47 2.08 4.90
C HIS A 114 -16.04 2.20 5.45
N ALA A 115 -15.55 3.43 5.56
CA ALA A 115 -14.29 3.72 6.22
C ALA A 115 -14.49 3.68 7.74
N GLU A 116 -13.58 3.02 8.46
CA GLU A 116 -13.56 3.00 9.91
C GLU A 116 -12.14 3.32 10.38
N THR A 117 -12.00 3.94 11.55
CA THR A 117 -10.70 4.15 12.20
C THR A 117 -10.67 3.31 13.48
N ARG A 118 -9.62 2.48 13.63
CA ARG A 118 -9.40 1.66 14.82
C ARG A 118 -8.06 1.96 15.46
N GLU A 119 -8.02 1.89 16.79
CA GLU A 119 -6.77 1.92 17.55
C GLU A 119 -6.05 0.59 17.39
N LEU A 120 -4.93 0.59 16.66
CA LEU A 120 -4.15 -0.60 16.34
C LEU A 120 -2.66 -0.41 16.69
N PRO A 121 -1.89 -1.51 16.85
CA PRO A 121 -0.45 -1.43 17.01
C PRO A 121 0.21 -0.78 15.79
N ILE A 122 0.98 0.27 16.05
CA ILE A 122 1.80 0.99 15.08
C ILE A 122 3.25 1.06 15.57
N TYR A 123 4.13 1.58 14.73
CA TYR A 123 5.40 2.12 15.17
C TYR A 123 5.40 3.65 15.09
N ALA A 124 5.88 4.32 16.12
CA ALA A 124 6.28 5.71 16.04
C ALA A 124 7.74 5.78 15.59
N LEU A 125 8.01 6.48 14.49
CA LEU A 125 9.35 6.81 14.03
C LEU A 125 9.80 8.08 14.75
N VAL A 126 10.84 7.97 15.58
CA VAL A 126 11.37 9.07 16.39
C VAL A 126 12.86 9.23 16.16
N LEU A 127 13.41 10.39 16.49
CA LEU A 127 14.85 10.56 16.57
C LEU A 127 15.40 9.80 17.79
N VAL A 128 16.58 9.19 17.62
CA VAL A 128 17.34 8.59 18.72
C VAL A 128 17.83 9.68 19.66
N ARG A 129 18.36 10.77 19.12
CA ARG A 129 18.93 11.87 19.88
C ARG A 129 17.94 13.03 19.97
N SER A 130 17.70 13.51 21.19
CA SER A 130 16.79 14.63 21.46
C SER A 130 17.33 15.98 21.00
N ASP A 131 18.61 16.08 20.68
CA ASP A 131 19.27 17.30 20.19
C ASP A 131 19.07 17.54 18.67
N GLY A 132 18.38 16.63 17.97
CA GLY A 132 18.14 16.74 16.53
C GLY A 132 19.27 16.19 15.66
N THR A 133 20.35 15.66 16.25
CA THR A 133 21.48 15.15 15.49
C THR A 133 21.11 13.88 14.73
N LEU A 134 21.21 13.94 13.40
CA LEU A 134 20.93 12.84 12.48
C LEU A 134 22.04 11.78 12.50
N GLY A 135 21.73 10.56 12.07
CA GLY A 135 22.75 9.55 11.82
C GLY A 135 23.61 9.86 10.58
N PRO A 136 24.79 9.25 10.46
CA PRO A 136 25.76 9.56 9.40
C PRO A 136 25.24 9.29 7.98
N GLN A 137 24.20 8.46 7.83
CA GLN A 137 23.61 8.11 6.54
C GLN A 137 22.23 8.75 6.32
N LEU A 138 21.84 9.74 7.13
CA LEU A 138 20.65 10.55 6.94
C LEU A 138 21.05 12.02 6.80
N ARG A 139 20.67 12.64 5.67
CA ARG A 139 20.98 14.05 5.39
C ARG A 139 19.84 14.74 4.67
N LEU A 140 19.82 16.07 4.73
CA LEU A 140 18.95 16.86 3.86
C LEU A 140 19.27 16.55 2.41
N SER A 141 18.22 16.41 1.60
CA SER A 141 18.35 16.11 0.19
C SER A 141 18.85 17.33 -0.57
N GLU A 142 19.79 17.11 -1.49
CA GLU A 142 20.25 18.12 -2.46
C GLU A 142 19.35 18.18 -3.70
N CYS A 143 18.40 17.25 -3.83
CA CYS A 143 17.44 17.27 -4.92
C CYS A 143 16.50 18.48 -4.80
N THR A 144 16.15 19.07 -5.94
CA THR A 144 15.25 20.22 -6.03
C THR A 144 13.85 19.86 -6.52
N GLY A 145 13.54 18.57 -6.67
CA GLY A 145 12.25 18.09 -7.16
C GLY A 145 12.23 16.59 -7.45
N LYS A 146 11.03 16.05 -7.62
CA LYS A 146 10.83 14.67 -8.07
C LYS A 146 11.32 14.52 -9.50
N ALA A 147 12.22 13.56 -9.73
CA ALA A 147 12.70 13.29 -11.07
C ALA A 147 11.66 12.51 -11.87
N THR A 148 11.54 12.80 -13.16
CA THR A 148 10.78 11.95 -14.08
C THR A 148 11.50 10.62 -14.23
N ALA A 149 10.82 9.53 -13.88
CA ALA A 149 11.37 8.20 -14.08
C ALA A 149 11.65 7.98 -15.58
N PRO A 150 12.84 7.47 -15.96
CA PRO A 150 13.08 7.06 -17.34
C PRO A 150 12.05 5.99 -17.75
N PRO A 151 11.72 5.89 -19.05
CA PRO A 151 10.80 4.86 -19.53
C PRO A 151 11.28 3.47 -19.07
N PRO A 152 10.36 2.57 -18.68
CA PRO A 152 10.72 1.27 -18.12
C PRO A 152 11.55 0.47 -19.12
N GLY A 153 12.85 0.33 -18.84
CA GLY A 153 13.73 -0.62 -19.49
C GLY A 153 13.68 -1.99 -18.80
N PRO A 154 14.31 -3.03 -19.38
CA PRO A 154 14.50 -4.29 -18.69
C PRO A 154 15.24 -4.05 -17.37
N PHE A 155 14.71 -4.58 -16.27
CA PHE A 155 15.39 -4.52 -14.98
C PHE A 155 16.64 -5.41 -15.04
N ASP A 156 17.82 -4.82 -14.91
CA ASP A 156 19.08 -5.54 -14.68
C ASP A 156 19.30 -5.66 -13.15
N PRO A 157 19.19 -6.86 -12.56
CA PRO A 157 19.44 -7.07 -11.14
C PRO A 157 20.87 -6.72 -10.71
N SER A 158 21.82 -6.75 -11.64
CA SER A 158 23.26 -6.50 -11.40
C SER A 158 23.59 -5.01 -11.37
N HIS A 159 22.77 -4.18 -12.03
CA HIS A 159 22.92 -2.73 -12.10
C HIS A 159 21.57 -2.06 -11.83
N PRO A 160 21.05 -2.15 -10.61
CA PRO A 160 19.80 -1.50 -10.29
C PRO A 160 19.92 0.01 -10.50
N PRO A 161 18.90 0.66 -11.08
CA PRO A 161 18.92 2.11 -11.23
C PRO A 161 19.07 2.77 -9.85
N PRO A 162 19.85 3.84 -9.75
CA PRO A 162 20.00 4.58 -8.51
C PRO A 162 18.64 5.10 -8.05
N VAL A 163 18.48 5.28 -6.75
CA VAL A 163 17.28 5.91 -6.21
C VAL A 163 17.18 7.32 -6.79
N MET A 164 16.12 7.57 -7.54
CA MET A 164 15.83 8.87 -8.13
C MET A 164 15.26 9.81 -7.07
N CYS A 165 15.38 11.13 -7.27
CA CYS A 165 14.73 12.10 -6.39
C CYS A 165 13.21 11.85 -6.36
N GLY A 166 12.64 11.72 -5.15
CA GLY A 166 11.24 11.40 -4.91
C GLY A 166 10.94 9.89 -5.01
N GLY A 167 11.96 9.06 -4.78
CA GLY A 167 11.88 7.61 -4.83
C GLY A 167 12.46 6.95 -3.59
N ALA A 168 11.99 5.73 -3.33
CA ALA A 168 12.55 4.82 -2.34
C ALA A 168 12.76 3.44 -2.97
N GLN A 169 13.73 2.71 -2.46
CA GLN A 169 14.07 1.37 -2.89
C GLN A 169 14.38 0.53 -1.66
N SER A 170 13.60 -0.53 -1.46
CA SER A 170 13.86 -1.54 -0.44
C SER A 170 14.32 -2.83 -1.10
N ARG A 171 15.37 -3.43 -0.53
CA ARG A 171 15.82 -4.79 -0.82
C ARG A 171 15.96 -5.57 0.49
N PRO A 172 16.02 -6.91 0.44
CA PRO A 172 16.45 -7.67 1.60
C PRO A 172 17.81 -7.12 2.10
N GLY A 173 17.82 -6.60 3.32
CA GLY A 173 19.04 -6.06 3.94
C GLY A 173 19.39 -4.62 3.59
N SER A 174 18.56 -3.90 2.82
CA SER A 174 18.81 -2.47 2.59
C SER A 174 17.58 -1.63 2.29
N LEU A 175 17.68 -0.35 2.66
CA LEU A 175 16.72 0.69 2.33
C LEU A 175 17.47 1.94 1.89
N ALA A 176 17.08 2.46 0.73
CA ALA A 176 17.56 3.74 0.23
C ALA A 176 16.37 4.61 -0.17
N ALA A 177 16.39 5.89 0.19
CA ALA A 177 15.40 6.87 -0.23
C ALA A 177 16.07 8.20 -0.54
N ARG A 178 15.54 8.93 -1.53
CA ARG A 178 16.05 10.26 -1.89
C ARG A 178 14.92 11.24 -2.09
N TRP A 179 15.12 12.44 -1.56
CA TRP A 179 14.17 13.54 -1.59
C TRP A 179 12.78 13.13 -1.07
N LEU A 180 12.73 12.52 0.12
CA LEU A 180 11.47 12.17 0.78
C LEU A 180 11.35 12.85 2.15
N THR A 181 10.14 13.27 2.49
CA THR A 181 9.79 13.67 3.86
C THR A 181 9.84 12.46 4.80
N MET A 182 10.00 12.68 6.11
CA MET A 182 9.96 11.57 7.08
C MET A 182 8.60 10.86 7.12
N THR A 183 7.53 11.57 6.79
CA THR A 183 6.19 10.98 6.59
C THR A 183 6.18 10.00 5.41
N GLU A 184 6.73 10.40 4.26
CA GLU A 184 6.84 9.51 3.09
C GLU A 184 7.77 8.31 3.36
N VAL A 185 8.86 8.52 4.12
CA VAL A 185 9.74 7.42 4.55
C VAL A 185 8.96 6.44 5.46
N ALA A 186 8.22 6.94 6.44
CA ALA A 186 7.40 6.12 7.32
C ALA A 186 6.34 5.32 6.53
N ASP A 187 5.57 5.99 5.66
CA ASP A 187 4.43 5.38 4.97
C ASP A 187 4.85 4.48 3.80
N HIS A 188 5.83 4.88 3.00
CA HIS A 188 6.17 4.20 1.73
C HIS A 188 7.41 3.32 1.80
N ALA A 189 8.35 3.59 2.72
CA ALA A 189 9.58 2.82 2.84
C ALA A 189 9.54 1.86 4.03
N LEU A 190 9.13 2.33 5.22
CA LEU A 190 9.20 1.54 6.45
C LEU A 190 7.94 0.70 6.70
N SER A 191 6.73 1.24 6.51
CA SER A 191 5.49 0.50 6.74
C SER A 191 5.40 -0.83 5.98
N PRO A 192 5.79 -0.90 4.68
CA PRO A 192 5.76 -2.16 3.93
C PRO A 192 6.71 -3.23 4.48
N ILE A 193 7.88 -2.84 4.98
CA ILE A 193 8.86 -3.79 5.54
C ILE A 193 8.49 -4.19 6.97
N MET A 194 7.98 -3.25 7.77
CA MET A 194 7.62 -3.50 9.18
C MET A 194 6.33 -4.31 9.35
N GLY A 195 5.51 -4.42 8.29
CA GLY A 195 4.24 -5.16 8.32
C GLY A 195 3.15 -4.52 9.17
N ARG A 196 3.38 -3.29 9.67
CA ARG A 196 2.41 -2.47 10.39
C ARG A 196 2.65 -0.98 10.09
N PRO A 197 1.65 -0.11 10.31
CA PRO A 197 1.82 1.31 10.06
C PRO A 197 2.96 1.91 10.87
N VAL A 198 3.75 2.74 10.21
CA VAL A 198 4.75 3.60 10.85
C VAL A 198 4.26 5.04 10.79
N ARG A 199 4.39 5.78 11.88
CA ARG A 199 3.97 7.18 11.98
C ARG A 199 5.17 8.05 12.30
N ASP A 200 5.38 9.07 11.47
CA ASP A 200 6.41 10.06 11.69
C ASP A 200 6.12 10.90 12.94
N ARG A 201 7.05 10.83 13.89
CA ARG A 201 7.12 11.67 15.10
C ARG A 201 8.54 12.19 15.31
N THR A 202 9.29 12.33 14.22
CA THR A 202 10.67 12.81 14.25
C THR A 202 10.74 14.32 14.49
N GLY A 203 9.68 15.05 14.10
CA GLY A 203 9.68 16.52 14.09
C GLY A 203 10.54 17.14 12.98
N LEU A 204 11.11 16.31 12.10
CA LEU A 204 11.96 16.75 11.00
C LEU A 204 11.11 17.37 9.89
N THR A 205 11.49 18.57 9.47
CA THR A 205 10.87 19.29 8.35
C THR A 205 11.83 19.35 7.17
N GLY A 206 11.40 18.86 6.01
CA GLY A 206 12.20 18.88 4.79
C GLY A 206 12.19 17.54 4.06
N HIS A 207 13.01 17.45 3.02
CA HIS A 207 13.22 16.22 2.25
C HIS A 207 14.62 15.70 2.54
N TYR A 208 14.73 14.39 2.68
CA TYR A 208 15.94 13.73 3.12
C TYR A 208 16.40 12.67 2.11
N ASP A 209 17.71 12.50 2.06
CA ASP A 209 18.36 11.36 1.46
C ASP A 209 18.81 10.44 2.59
N LEU A 210 18.47 9.15 2.49
CA LEU A 210 18.88 8.14 3.45
C LEU A 210 19.32 6.86 2.76
N HIS A 211 20.24 6.18 3.43
CA HIS A 211 20.68 4.83 3.08
C HIS A 211 20.88 4.05 4.37
N ALA A 212 20.36 2.84 4.43
CA ALA A 212 20.55 1.94 5.56
C ALA A 212 20.78 0.53 5.05
N GLU A 213 21.74 -0.17 5.65
CA GLU A 213 22.09 -1.55 5.34
C GLU A 213 22.10 -2.40 6.61
N TRP A 214 21.63 -3.63 6.50
CA TRP A 214 21.65 -4.60 7.59
C TRP A 214 21.79 -6.01 7.04
N THR A 215 22.26 -6.91 7.89
CA THR A 215 22.19 -8.34 7.58
C THR A 215 20.72 -8.75 7.54
N ALA A 216 20.25 -9.14 6.35
CA ALA A 216 18.89 -9.63 6.20
C ALA A 216 18.73 -10.95 6.96
N ASP A 217 17.66 -11.08 7.74
CA ASP A 217 17.33 -12.36 8.35
C ASP A 217 17.01 -13.40 7.27
N SER A 218 17.54 -14.61 7.44
CA SER A 218 17.33 -15.77 6.58
C SER A 218 15.87 -16.24 6.63
N ARG A 219 14.97 -15.52 5.94
CA ARG A 219 13.59 -15.84 5.54
C ARG A 219 12.73 -16.64 6.57
N PRO A 220 11.70 -16.03 7.19
CA PRO A 220 10.55 -16.82 7.62
C PRO A 220 9.75 -17.29 6.38
N PRO A 221 9.24 -18.54 6.36
CA PRO A 221 8.27 -18.97 5.37
C PRO A 221 6.93 -18.28 5.67
N GLY A 222 6.59 -17.21 4.96
CA GLY A 222 5.28 -16.57 5.08
C GLY A 222 5.13 -15.29 4.26
N PRO A 223 3.91 -14.75 4.13
CA PRO A 223 3.62 -13.53 3.36
C PRO A 223 4.06 -12.23 4.04
N GLN A 224 4.75 -12.28 5.18
CA GLN A 224 5.20 -11.11 5.92
C GLN A 224 6.68 -10.79 5.59
N ALA A 225 6.82 -9.71 4.81
CA ALA A 225 7.94 -8.80 4.58
C ALA A 225 9.40 -9.20 4.92
N PHE A 226 10.22 -9.25 3.87
CA PHE A 226 11.56 -8.63 3.75
C PHE A 226 12.62 -8.76 4.87
N GLY A 227 12.72 -9.89 5.57
CA GLY A 227 13.90 -10.18 6.42
C GLY A 227 14.12 -9.13 7.51
N VAL A 228 13.02 -8.64 8.09
CA VAL A 228 13.04 -7.68 9.19
C VAL A 228 13.34 -8.39 10.50
N GLY A 229 14.44 -7.97 11.13
CA GLY A 229 14.97 -8.56 12.35
C GLY A 229 15.61 -7.52 13.25
N PRO A 230 16.21 -7.93 14.38
CA PRO A 230 16.93 -7.04 15.29
C PRO A 230 17.95 -6.15 14.56
N ALA A 231 18.62 -6.70 13.54
CA ALA A 231 19.58 -5.96 12.72
C ALA A 231 18.96 -4.77 11.97
N THR A 232 17.69 -4.85 11.56
CA THR A 232 16.98 -3.73 10.93
C THR A 232 16.78 -2.58 11.92
N PHE A 233 16.37 -2.87 13.16
CA PHE A 233 16.21 -1.83 14.20
C PHE A 233 17.54 -1.17 14.54
N THR A 234 18.59 -1.96 14.74
CA THR A 234 19.94 -1.45 15.00
C THR A 234 20.44 -0.56 13.85
N ALA A 235 20.24 -0.96 12.59
CA ALA A 235 20.66 -0.16 11.45
C ALA A 235 19.95 1.19 11.37
N LEU A 236 18.63 1.23 11.60
CA LEU A 236 17.88 2.50 11.65
C LEU A 236 18.44 3.42 12.75
N GLU A 237 18.74 2.87 13.93
CA GLU A 237 19.24 3.66 15.06
C GLU A 237 20.66 4.16 14.84
N GLU A 238 21.59 3.29 14.46
CA GLU A 238 23.02 3.63 14.34
C GLU A 238 23.34 4.42 13.08
N GLN A 239 22.71 4.09 11.95
CA GLN A 239 23.06 4.67 10.64
C GLN A 239 22.22 5.91 10.32
N LEU A 240 20.93 5.90 10.68
CA LEU A 240 20.02 7.02 10.39
C LEU A 240 19.75 7.90 11.62
N GLY A 241 20.05 7.43 12.84
CA GLY A 241 19.64 8.14 14.05
C GLY A 241 18.14 8.11 14.26
N LEU A 242 17.44 7.13 13.66
CA LEU A 242 15.99 6.97 13.72
C LEU A 242 15.64 5.69 14.49
N ARG A 243 14.62 5.75 15.33
CA ARG A 243 14.16 4.62 16.13
C ARG A 243 12.68 4.36 15.89
N LEU A 244 12.33 3.08 15.84
CA LEU A 244 10.94 2.63 15.85
C LEU A 244 10.54 2.27 17.28
N VAL A 245 9.55 2.98 17.81
CA VAL A 245 8.99 2.72 19.14
C VAL A 245 7.61 2.10 18.96
N SER A 246 7.35 0.96 19.60
CA SER A 246 6.02 0.36 19.62
C SER A 246 5.03 1.34 20.22
N ASP A 247 3.92 1.55 19.53
CA ASP A 247 2.86 2.45 19.99
C ASP A 247 1.50 1.96 19.52
N THR A 248 0.44 2.61 19.98
CA THR A 248 -0.92 2.43 19.50
C THR A 248 -1.40 3.73 18.90
N GLY A 249 -2.12 3.66 17.79
CA GLY A 249 -2.73 4.86 17.22
C GLY A 249 -3.85 4.59 16.25
N PRO A 250 -4.52 5.66 15.79
CA PRO A 250 -5.60 5.57 14.84
C PRO A 250 -5.08 5.09 13.49
N VAL A 251 -5.60 3.97 13.04
CA VAL A 251 -5.36 3.41 11.71
C VAL A 251 -6.68 3.41 10.96
N GLU A 252 -6.71 4.09 9.82
CA GLU A 252 -7.84 4.05 8.91
C GLU A 252 -7.83 2.73 8.13
N GLY A 253 -9.00 2.14 8.02
CA GLY A 253 -9.24 0.93 7.27
C GLY A 253 -10.62 0.94 6.61
N LEU A 254 -10.93 -0.16 5.94
CA LEU A 254 -12.19 -0.35 5.24
C LEU A 254 -12.91 -1.53 5.87
N VAL A 255 -14.19 -1.36 6.17
CA VAL A 255 -15.06 -2.43 6.66
C VAL A 255 -15.92 -2.93 5.51
N ILE A 256 -15.97 -4.24 5.32
CA ILE A 256 -16.94 -4.89 4.46
C ILE A 256 -18.22 -5.13 5.26
N ASP A 257 -19.26 -4.36 4.95
CA ASP A 257 -20.60 -4.53 5.52
C ASP A 257 -21.34 -5.70 4.86
N ARG A 258 -21.25 -5.77 3.53
CA ARG A 258 -21.91 -6.79 2.72
C ARG A 258 -21.16 -6.99 1.42
N ALA A 259 -21.15 -8.22 0.94
CA ALA A 259 -21.15 -8.50 -0.49
C ALA A 259 -21.68 -9.92 -0.71
N GLU A 260 -21.76 -10.31 -1.97
CA GLU A 260 -22.45 -11.50 -2.45
C GLU A 260 -21.69 -12.12 -3.61
N LYS A 261 -21.97 -13.40 -3.89
CA LYS A 261 -21.52 -14.03 -5.13
C LYS A 261 -22.17 -13.30 -6.30
N PRO A 262 -21.43 -13.10 -7.40
CA PRO A 262 -21.99 -12.49 -8.58
C PRO A 262 -23.06 -13.41 -9.16
N ALA A 263 -24.15 -12.82 -9.66
CA ALA A 263 -25.08 -13.57 -10.49
C ALA A 263 -24.30 -14.20 -11.65
N GLN A 264 -24.53 -15.49 -11.92
CA GLN A 264 -23.92 -16.14 -13.08
C GLN A 264 -24.38 -15.40 -14.34
N ASN A 265 -23.41 -15.00 -15.19
CA ASN A 265 -23.67 -14.50 -16.54
C ASN A 265 -23.74 -15.68 -17.51
#